data_AF-A0A257JL70-F1
#
_entry.id   AF-A0A257JL70-F1
#
_cell.length_a   1.000
_cell.length_b   1.000
_cell.length_c   1.000
_cell.angle_alpha   90.00
_cell.angle_beta   90.00
_cell.angle_gamma   90.00
#
_symmetry.space_group_name_H-M   'P 1'
#
loop_
_entity.id
_entity.type
_entity.pdbx_description
1 polymer ?
#
loop_
_entity_poly.entity_id
_entity_poly.type
_entity_poly.pdbx_seq_one_letter_code
_entity_poly.pdbx_strand_id
1 'polypeptide(L)'
;RWPAPRTLALGLWERARTFVRRVGTIIFALMVVLWFLSSYPAPPDGATGAAIQYSLAGQLGRALEHVFSPIGFNWQISIALVPGLAAREVAVGALGTVYALSAASDAVAESLSPVIAHSWSLATAYSLLAWYVFAPQCISTLAAVKRETNSWRYPLAMAAYLFALAYAAAFITYRTTLWFTT
;
A
#
# COMPACT_ATOMS: atom_id res chain seq x y z
N ARG A 1 32.90 4.22 29.17
CA ARG A 1 32.65 2.80 29.55
C ARG A 1 31.76 2.21 28.48
N TRP A 2 32.28 1.29 27.66
CA TRP A 2 31.48 0.67 26.60
C TRP A 2 30.46 -0.28 27.23
N PRO A 3 29.18 -0.20 26.85
CA PRO A 3 28.15 -1.12 27.35
C PRO A 3 28.50 -2.57 26.95
N ALA A 4 28.21 -3.52 27.83
CA ALA A 4 28.51 -4.92 27.59
C ALA A 4 27.74 -5.42 26.34
N PRO A 5 28.42 -6.03 25.36
CA PRO A 5 27.82 -6.41 24.07
C PRO A 5 26.67 -7.41 24.23
N ARG A 6 26.73 -8.25 25.28
CA ARG A 6 25.68 -9.22 25.60
C ARG A 6 24.38 -8.55 26.07
N THR A 7 24.46 -7.47 26.84
CA THR A 7 23.29 -6.72 27.33
C THR A 7 22.65 -5.92 26.20
N LEU A 8 23.47 -5.37 25.30
CA LEU A 8 22.99 -4.75 24.06
C LEU A 8 22.26 -5.77 23.16
N ALA A 9 22.86 -6.95 22.94
CA ALA A 9 22.26 -7.99 22.12
C ALA A 9 20.92 -8.49 22.68
N LEU A 10 20.84 -8.71 24.00
CA LEU A 10 19.59 -9.11 24.67
C LEU A 10 18.51 -8.01 24.56
N GLY A 11 18.88 -6.74 24.79
CA GLY A 11 17.95 -5.62 24.67
C GLY A 11 17.44 -5.41 23.23
N LEU A 12 18.31 -5.59 22.24
CA LEU A 12 17.92 -5.56 20.82
C LEU A 12 16.99 -6.72 20.46
N TRP A 13 17.30 -7.94 20.92
CA TRP A 13 16.48 -9.12 20.67
C TRP A 13 15.07 -8.98 21.24
N GLU A 14 14.95 -8.45 22.45
CA GLU A 14 13.67 -8.29 23.13
C GLU A 14 12.78 -7.23 22.45
N ARG A 15 13.41 -6.13 21.97
CA ARG A 15 12.74 -5.11 21.15
C ARG A 15 12.32 -5.68 19.78
N ALA A 16 13.21 -6.41 19.12
CA ALA A 16 12.92 -7.06 17.84
C ALA A 16 11.75 -8.05 17.96
N ARG A 17 11.76 -8.91 18.98
CA ARG A 17 10.67 -9.85 19.26
C ARG A 17 9.34 -9.14 19.51
N THR A 18 9.37 -8.03 20.25
CA THR A 18 8.16 -7.23 20.53
C THR A 18 7.64 -6.59 19.25
N PHE A 19 8.52 -6.06 18.40
CA PHE A 19 8.16 -5.50 17.09
C PHE A 19 7.52 -6.56 16.19
N VAL A 20 8.18 -7.72 16.01
CA VAL A 20 7.68 -8.81 15.16
C VAL A 20 6.31 -9.30 15.64
N ARG A 21 6.12 -9.50 16.94
CA ARG A 21 4.82 -9.95 17.47
C ARG A 21 3.71 -8.92 17.31
N ARG A 22 4.00 -7.62 17.47
CA ARG A 22 2.94 -6.59 17.38
C ARG A 22 2.65 -6.20 15.94
N VAL A 23 3.68 -5.90 15.16
CA VAL A 23 3.55 -5.43 13.78
C VAL A 23 3.25 -6.59 12.84
N GLY A 24 3.91 -7.74 13.04
CA GLY A 24 3.69 -8.92 12.22
C GLY A 24 2.26 -9.44 12.29
N THR A 25 1.65 -9.47 13.48
CA THR A 25 0.24 -9.87 13.61
C THR A 25 -0.71 -8.91 12.88
N ILE A 26 -0.44 -7.60 12.89
CA ILE A 26 -1.25 -6.62 12.16
C ILE A 26 -1.11 -6.81 10.64
N ILE A 27 0.13 -6.92 10.13
CA ILE A 27 0.39 -7.12 8.70
C ILE A 27 -0.22 -8.43 8.21
N PHE A 28 -0.02 -9.52 8.95
CA PHE A 28 -0.60 -10.82 8.61
C PHE A 28 -2.12 -10.79 8.58
N ALA A 29 -2.76 -10.18 9.59
CA ALA A 29 -4.21 -10.01 9.61
C ALA A 29 -4.71 -9.19 8.40
N LEU A 30 -4.03 -8.09 8.05
CA LEU A 30 -4.36 -7.29 6.87
C LEU A 30 -4.21 -8.08 5.56
N MET A 31 -3.17 -8.92 5.44
CA MET A 31 -2.98 -9.78 4.26
C MET A 31 -4.05 -10.86 4.13
N VAL A 32 -4.44 -11.50 5.25
CA VAL A 32 -5.55 -12.47 5.26
C VAL A 32 -6.87 -11.79 4.88
N VAL A 33 -7.14 -10.61 5.43
CA VAL A 33 -8.34 -9.83 5.09
C VAL A 33 -8.33 -9.43 3.60
N LEU A 34 -7.21 -8.91 3.10
CA LEU A 34 -7.07 -8.55 1.68
C LEU A 34 -7.27 -9.77 0.77
N TRP A 35 -6.65 -10.89 1.09
CA TRP A 35 -6.79 -12.14 0.35
C TRP A 35 -8.24 -12.64 0.35
N PHE A 36 -8.92 -12.56 1.49
CA PHE A 36 -10.33 -12.92 1.60
C PHE A 36 -11.20 -11.99 0.74
N LEU A 37 -11.00 -10.68 0.84
CA LEU A 37 -11.70 -9.68 0.03
C LEU A 37 -11.40 -9.82 -1.47
N SER A 38 -10.20 -10.26 -1.85
CA SER A 38 -9.82 -10.49 -3.25
C SER A 38 -10.34 -11.80 -3.81
N SER A 39 -10.64 -12.78 -2.94
CA SER A 39 -11.11 -14.10 -3.34
C SER A 39 -12.64 -14.23 -3.29
N TYR A 40 -13.32 -13.38 -2.51
CA TYR A 40 -14.77 -13.45 -2.30
C TYR A 40 -15.48 -12.14 -2.65
N PRO A 41 -16.65 -12.16 -3.33
CA PRO A 41 -17.37 -13.32 -3.86
C PRO A 41 -16.74 -13.90 -5.14
N ALA A 42 -16.96 -15.20 -5.37
CA ALA A 42 -16.54 -15.88 -6.58
C ALA A 42 -17.28 -15.32 -7.81
N PRO A 43 -16.63 -15.28 -8.99
CA PRO A 43 -17.28 -14.79 -10.21
C PRO A 43 -18.52 -15.65 -10.55
N PRO A 44 -19.62 -15.05 -11.01
CA PRO A 44 -20.80 -15.80 -11.46
C PRO A 44 -20.48 -16.65 -12.70
N ASP A 45 -21.21 -17.77 -12.86
CA ASP A 45 -21.05 -18.70 -13.98
C ASP A 45 -21.27 -17.97 -15.32
N GLY A 46 -20.19 -17.77 -16.09
CA GLY A 46 -20.20 -17.00 -17.35
C GLY A 46 -19.45 -15.67 -17.34
N ALA A 47 -18.77 -15.32 -16.24
CA ALA A 47 -17.93 -14.13 -16.16
C ALA A 47 -16.76 -14.17 -17.16
N THR A 48 -16.65 -13.13 -18.00
CA THR A 48 -15.59 -12.98 -19.03
C THR A 48 -14.31 -12.31 -18.51
N GLY A 49 -14.31 -11.80 -17.28
CA GLY A 49 -13.19 -11.08 -16.66
C GLY A 49 -12.48 -11.88 -15.57
N ALA A 50 -11.30 -11.41 -15.13
CA ALA A 50 -10.56 -12.06 -14.05
C ALA A 50 -11.37 -12.12 -12.74
N ALA A 51 -11.30 -13.23 -12.00
CA ALA A 51 -12.10 -13.48 -10.79
C ALA A 51 -12.02 -12.33 -9.75
N ILE A 52 -10.83 -11.73 -9.60
CA ILE A 52 -10.60 -10.58 -8.70
C ILE A 52 -11.49 -9.38 -9.03
N GLN A 53 -11.90 -9.18 -10.29
CA GLN A 53 -12.73 -8.03 -10.66
C GLN A 53 -14.15 -8.10 -10.08
N TYR A 54 -14.63 -9.31 -9.78
CA TYR A 54 -15.95 -9.55 -9.19
C TYR A 54 -15.90 -9.61 -7.66
N SER A 55 -14.70 -9.79 -7.10
CA SER A 55 -14.47 -9.80 -5.65
C SER A 55 -14.78 -8.45 -4.99
N LEU A 56 -15.01 -8.45 -3.68
CA LEU A 56 -15.29 -7.23 -2.93
C LEU A 56 -14.11 -6.24 -3.03
N ALA A 57 -12.89 -6.77 -3.09
CA ALA A 57 -11.69 -6.01 -3.39
C ALA A 57 -11.82 -5.29 -4.74
N GLY A 58 -12.16 -6.00 -5.82
CA GLY A 58 -12.35 -5.40 -7.14
C GLY A 58 -13.41 -4.31 -7.16
N GLN A 59 -14.53 -4.53 -6.46
CA GLN A 59 -15.62 -3.55 -6.35
C GLN A 59 -15.18 -2.29 -5.58
N LEU A 60 -14.52 -2.44 -4.44
CA LEU A 60 -13.97 -1.34 -3.66
C LEU A 60 -12.86 -0.60 -4.42
N GLY A 61 -12.03 -1.34 -5.16
CA GLY A 61 -10.98 -0.80 -6.02
C GLY A 61 -11.54 0.12 -7.11
N ARG A 62 -12.65 -0.28 -7.77
CA ARG A 62 -13.33 0.57 -8.77
C ARG A 62 -14.01 1.80 -8.15
N ALA A 63 -14.54 1.67 -6.94
CA ALA A 63 -15.07 2.83 -6.21
C ALA A 63 -13.94 3.84 -5.87
N LEU A 64 -12.79 3.33 -5.42
CA LEU A 64 -11.59 4.14 -5.16
C LEU A 64 -11.00 4.72 -6.44
N GLU A 65 -11.07 3.98 -7.56
CA GLU A 65 -10.60 4.42 -8.88
C GLU A 65 -11.28 5.72 -9.31
N HIS A 66 -12.55 5.96 -8.97
CA HIS A 66 -13.17 7.24 -9.31
C HIS A 66 -12.44 8.43 -8.67
N VAL A 67 -11.97 8.26 -7.43
CA VAL A 67 -11.23 9.28 -6.68
C VAL A 67 -9.78 9.40 -7.18
N PHE A 68 -9.15 8.31 -7.59
CA PHE A 68 -7.73 8.29 -7.98
C PHE A 68 -7.47 8.30 -9.50
N SER A 69 -8.50 8.18 -10.34
CA SER A 69 -8.40 8.33 -11.79
C SER A 69 -7.82 9.69 -12.22
N PRO A 70 -8.09 10.84 -11.55
CA PRO A 70 -7.52 12.12 -11.95
C PRO A 70 -6.00 12.21 -11.79
N ILE A 71 -5.41 11.38 -10.93
CA ILE A 71 -3.96 11.28 -10.70
C ILE A 71 -3.32 10.12 -11.47
N GLY A 72 -4.09 9.43 -12.31
CA GLY A 72 -3.62 8.38 -13.21
C GLY A 72 -3.50 7.00 -12.57
N PHE A 73 -4.15 6.75 -11.42
CA PHE A 73 -4.14 5.42 -10.80
C PHE A 73 -5.35 4.61 -11.25
N ASN A 74 -5.09 3.36 -11.61
CA ASN A 74 -6.13 2.36 -11.88
C ASN A 74 -6.65 1.74 -10.56
N TRP A 75 -7.69 0.92 -10.66
CA TRP A 75 -8.24 0.21 -9.50
C TRP A 75 -7.22 -0.71 -8.80
N GLN A 76 -6.27 -1.30 -9.55
CA GLN A 76 -5.22 -2.17 -8.99
C GLN A 76 -4.25 -1.40 -8.09
N ILE A 77 -3.79 -0.23 -8.53
CA ILE A 77 -2.95 0.65 -7.70
C ILE A 77 -3.76 1.11 -6.49
N SER A 78 -4.98 1.59 -6.71
CA SER A 78 -5.86 2.14 -5.67
C SER A 78 -6.08 1.17 -4.53
N ILE A 79 -6.26 -0.12 -4.81
CA ILE A 79 -6.44 -1.13 -3.77
C ILE A 79 -5.13 -1.54 -3.09
N ALA A 80 -4.01 -1.56 -3.83
CA ALA A 80 -2.70 -1.87 -3.27
C ALA A 80 -2.18 -0.76 -2.33
N LEU A 81 -2.67 0.48 -2.46
CA LEU A 81 -2.35 1.57 -1.54
C LEU A 81 -2.84 1.30 -0.10
N VAL A 82 -3.94 0.56 0.07
CA VAL A 82 -4.52 0.27 1.40
C VAL A 82 -3.56 -0.53 2.29
N PRO A 83 -3.08 -1.72 1.89
CA PRO A 83 -2.04 -2.43 2.64
C PRO A 83 -0.69 -1.70 2.59
N GLY A 84 -0.39 -0.95 1.52
CA GLY A 84 0.80 -0.10 1.43
C GLY A 84 0.87 1.00 2.50
N LEU A 85 -0.29 1.48 2.97
CA LEU A 85 -0.39 2.42 4.08
C LEU A 85 -0.05 1.79 5.43
N ALA A 86 -0.27 0.48 5.58
CA ALA A 86 0.13 -0.26 6.78
C ALA A 86 1.65 -0.46 6.83
N ALA A 87 2.25 -0.83 5.70
CA ALA A 87 3.69 -0.93 5.51
C ALA A 87 4.03 -0.74 4.02
N ARG A 88 5.00 0.14 3.72
CA ARG A 88 5.30 0.56 2.33
C ARG A 88 5.83 -0.61 1.49
N GLU A 89 6.55 -1.51 2.14
CA GLU A 89 7.15 -2.70 1.55
C GLU A 89 6.11 -3.74 1.13
N VAL A 90 4.92 -3.71 1.75
CA VAL A 90 3.82 -4.65 1.47
C VAL A 90 3.06 -4.28 0.21
N ALA A 91 3.21 -3.04 -0.30
CA ALA A 91 2.52 -2.58 -1.50
C ALA A 91 2.84 -3.44 -2.74
N VAL A 92 4.10 -3.85 -2.92
CA VAL A 92 4.50 -4.71 -4.04
C VAL A 92 3.86 -6.10 -3.94
N GLY A 93 3.80 -6.66 -2.72
CA GLY A 93 3.10 -7.92 -2.47
C GLY A 93 1.60 -7.81 -2.77
N ALA A 94 0.97 -6.71 -2.37
CA ALA A 94 -0.44 -6.45 -2.67
C ALA A 94 -0.73 -6.25 -4.16
N LEU A 95 0.18 -5.61 -4.91
CA LEU A 95 0.06 -5.57 -6.37
C LEU A 95 0.19 -6.98 -6.96
N GLY A 96 1.13 -7.79 -6.46
CA GLY A 96 1.27 -9.19 -6.86
C GLY A 96 -0.02 -10.00 -6.68
N THR A 97 -0.68 -9.87 -5.53
CA THR A 97 -1.95 -10.58 -5.29
C THR A 97 -3.07 -10.07 -6.20
N VAL A 98 -3.16 -8.75 -6.44
CA VAL A 98 -4.21 -8.13 -7.26
C VAL A 98 -4.06 -8.43 -8.75
N TYR A 99 -2.82 -8.49 -9.25
CA TYR A 99 -2.54 -8.95 -10.61
C TYR A 99 -2.60 -10.47 -10.74
N ALA A 100 -3.03 -11.19 -9.70
CA ALA A 100 -3.11 -12.65 -9.63
C ALA A 100 -1.77 -13.34 -9.99
N LEU A 101 -0.65 -12.69 -9.66
CA LEU A 101 0.66 -13.28 -9.83
C LEU A 101 0.92 -14.29 -8.72
N SER A 102 0.80 -15.58 -9.05
CA SER A 102 1.24 -16.68 -8.18
C SER A 102 2.77 -16.81 -8.22
N ALA A 103 3.50 -15.85 -7.67
CA ALA A 103 4.95 -15.90 -7.50
C ALA A 103 5.31 -15.84 -6.00
N ALA A 104 6.37 -16.54 -5.58
CA ALA A 104 6.95 -16.41 -4.24
C ALA A 104 7.42 -14.96 -4.01
N SER A 105 7.34 -14.45 -2.77
CA SER A 105 7.50 -13.03 -2.42
C SER A 105 8.70 -12.34 -3.08
N ASP A 106 9.82 -13.03 -3.20
CA ASP A 106 11.07 -12.48 -3.73
C ASP A 106 11.10 -12.44 -5.26
N ALA A 107 10.30 -13.29 -5.93
CA ALA A 107 10.14 -13.34 -7.38
C ALA A 107 8.96 -12.48 -7.87
N VAL A 108 8.13 -11.94 -6.96
CA VAL A 108 7.00 -11.07 -7.33
C VAL A 108 7.50 -9.83 -8.06
N ALA A 109 8.55 -9.16 -7.58
CA ALA A 109 9.05 -7.93 -8.20
C ALA A 109 9.55 -8.14 -9.64
N GLU A 110 10.23 -9.26 -9.89
CA GLU A 110 10.77 -9.61 -11.21
C GLU A 110 9.66 -9.90 -12.22
N SER A 111 8.59 -10.54 -11.77
CA SER A 111 7.43 -10.87 -12.59
C SER A 111 6.43 -9.70 -12.73
N LEU A 112 6.39 -8.77 -11.77
CA LEU A 112 5.56 -7.55 -11.83
C LEU A 112 6.13 -6.50 -12.79
N SER A 113 7.46 -6.40 -12.86
CA SER A 113 8.17 -5.39 -13.67
C SER A 113 7.70 -5.32 -15.13
N PRO A 114 7.65 -6.42 -15.91
CA PRO A 114 7.20 -6.37 -17.30
C PRO A 114 5.70 -6.02 -17.41
N VAL A 115 4.87 -6.47 -16.46
CA VAL A 115 3.43 -6.16 -16.44
C VAL A 115 3.22 -4.66 -16.23
N ILE A 116 3.92 -4.06 -15.27
CA ILE A 116 3.88 -2.62 -15.00
C ILE A 116 4.41 -1.82 -16.20
N ALA A 117 5.54 -2.23 -16.77
CA ALA A 117 6.15 -1.54 -17.89
C ALA A 117 5.24 -1.47 -19.13
N HIS A 118 4.41 -2.49 -19.35
CA HIS A 118 3.46 -2.51 -20.45
C HIS A 118 2.12 -1.83 -20.14
N SER A 119 1.66 -1.91 -18.88
CA SER A 119 0.32 -1.45 -18.50
C SER A 119 0.26 -0.01 -17.97
N TRP A 120 1.37 0.54 -17.49
CA TRP A 120 1.39 1.86 -16.87
C TRP A 120 2.03 2.91 -17.78
N SER A 121 1.39 4.06 -17.86
CA SER A 121 2.02 5.23 -18.49
C SER A 121 3.18 5.74 -17.64
N LEU A 122 4.13 6.41 -18.28
CA LEU A 122 5.25 7.06 -17.61
C LEU A 122 4.76 8.11 -16.58
N ALA A 123 3.65 8.79 -16.90
CA ALA A 123 2.97 9.72 -15.99
C ALA A 123 2.42 9.02 -14.73
N THR A 124 1.82 7.84 -14.86
CA THR A 124 1.34 7.04 -13.72
C THR A 124 2.50 6.63 -12.81
N ALA A 125 3.64 6.21 -13.39
CA ALA A 125 4.81 5.82 -12.61
C ALA A 125 5.38 7.00 -11.78
N TYR A 126 5.53 8.19 -12.37
CA TYR A 126 5.99 9.37 -11.63
C TYR A 126 4.97 9.85 -10.59
N SER A 127 3.68 9.80 -10.91
CA SER A 127 2.60 10.09 -9.97
C SER A 127 2.67 9.17 -8.73
N LEU A 128 2.92 7.87 -8.94
CA LEU A 128 3.05 6.91 -7.85
C LEU A 128 4.30 7.16 -6.99
N LEU A 129 5.43 7.54 -7.61
CA LEU A 129 6.62 7.94 -6.88
C LEU A 129 6.35 9.18 -6.02
N ALA A 130 5.73 10.22 -6.59
CA ALA A 130 5.35 11.43 -5.85
C ALA A 130 4.39 11.11 -4.68
N TRP A 131 3.42 10.22 -4.91
CA TRP A 131 2.54 9.73 -3.86
C TRP A 131 3.32 9.13 -2.69
N TYR A 132 4.24 8.19 -2.93
CA TYR A 132 5.00 7.53 -1.85
C TYR A 132 5.99 8.45 -1.12
N VAL A 133 6.46 9.53 -1.75
CA VAL A 133 7.28 10.55 -1.08
C VAL A 133 6.48 11.22 0.03
N PHE A 134 5.23 11.59 -0.23
CA PHE A 134 4.36 12.31 0.71
C PHE A 134 3.35 11.43 1.45
N ALA A 135 3.29 10.14 1.12
CA ALA A 135 2.30 9.20 1.64
C ALA A 135 2.26 9.23 3.17
N PRO A 136 1.06 9.10 3.77
CA PRO A 136 0.91 9.19 5.21
C PRO A 136 1.80 8.16 5.91
N GLN A 137 2.27 8.53 7.11
CA GLN A 137 3.11 7.65 7.91
C GLN A 137 2.34 6.37 8.28
N CYS A 138 3.07 5.27 8.48
CA CYS A 138 2.47 3.97 8.74
C CYS A 138 1.70 3.92 10.06
N ILE A 139 0.80 2.93 10.20
CA ILE A 139 -0.14 2.80 11.33
C ILE A 139 0.55 2.85 12.71
N SER A 140 1.78 2.33 12.80
CA SER A 140 2.57 2.35 14.04
C SER A 140 2.89 3.76 14.52
N THR A 141 3.18 4.69 13.60
CA THR A 141 3.46 6.10 13.94
C THR A 141 2.20 6.82 14.41
N LEU A 142 1.07 6.61 13.74
CA LEU A 142 -0.22 7.18 14.13
C LEU A 142 -0.66 6.66 15.51
N ALA A 143 -0.41 5.37 15.77
CA ALA A 143 -0.66 4.75 17.07
C ALA A 143 0.25 5.34 18.17
N ALA A 144 1.52 5.61 17.88
CA ALA A 144 2.43 6.29 18.79
C ALA A 144 1.96 7.73 19.08
N VAL A 145 1.65 8.51 18.04
CA VAL A 145 1.14 9.89 18.20
C VAL A 145 -0.14 9.92 19.02
N LYS A 146 -1.07 8.99 18.76
CA LYS A 146 -2.29 8.85 19.58
C LYS A 146 -1.96 8.61 21.05
N ARG A 147 -0.98 7.76 21.35
CA ARG A 147 -0.60 7.41 22.73
C ARG A 147 0.03 8.58 23.47
N GLU A 148 0.86 9.37 22.78
CA GLU A 148 1.53 10.53 23.37
C GLU A 148 0.60 11.75 23.50
N THR A 149 -0.31 11.95 22.55
CA THR A 149 -1.23 13.10 22.55
C THR A 149 -2.57 12.81 23.23
N ASN A 150 -2.82 11.55 23.60
CA ASN A 150 -4.06 11.04 24.18
C ASN A 150 -5.34 11.46 23.42
N SER A 151 -5.25 11.72 22.12
CA SER A 151 -6.35 12.24 21.31
C SER A 151 -6.24 11.76 19.87
N TRP A 152 -7.37 11.41 19.26
CA TRP A 152 -7.43 11.04 17.83
C TRP A 152 -7.39 12.23 16.88
N ARG A 153 -7.56 13.46 17.40
CA ARG A 153 -7.58 14.67 16.56
C ARG A 153 -6.26 14.89 15.84
N TYR A 154 -5.14 14.74 16.55
CA TYR A 154 -3.80 14.92 15.99
C TYR A 154 -3.40 13.87 14.95
N PRO A 155 -3.52 12.55 15.20
CA PRO A 155 -3.16 11.54 14.19
C PRO A 155 -4.07 11.63 12.95
N LEU A 156 -5.37 11.93 13.11
CA LEU A 156 -6.26 12.13 11.96
C LEU A 156 -5.93 13.40 11.18
N ALA A 157 -5.64 14.52 11.85
CA ALA A 157 -5.23 15.75 11.18
C ALA A 157 -3.92 15.56 10.42
N MET A 158 -2.94 14.88 11.02
CA MET A 158 -1.67 14.54 10.37
C MET A 158 -1.87 13.63 9.15
N ALA A 159 -2.67 12.57 9.29
CA ALA A 159 -2.96 11.65 8.20
C ALA A 159 -3.70 12.36 7.06
N ALA A 160 -4.72 13.18 7.36
CA ALA A 160 -5.47 13.94 6.38
C ALA A 160 -4.59 14.97 5.65
N TYR A 161 -3.73 15.69 6.37
CA TYR A 161 -2.79 16.64 5.78
C TYR A 161 -1.82 15.97 4.80
N LEU A 162 -1.16 14.88 5.23
CA LEU A 162 -0.21 14.15 4.38
C LEU A 162 -0.90 13.50 3.19
N PHE A 163 -2.11 12.97 3.37
CA PHE A 163 -2.89 12.39 2.29
C PHE A 163 -3.29 13.44 1.25
N ALA A 164 -3.76 14.61 1.69
CA ALA A 164 -4.08 15.72 0.79
C ALA A 164 -2.84 16.22 0.05
N LEU A 165 -1.70 16.32 0.74
CA LEU A 165 -0.42 16.70 0.13
C LEU A 165 0.05 15.67 -0.90
N ALA A 166 -0.04 14.38 -0.58
CA ALA A 166 0.31 13.30 -1.50
C ALA A 166 -0.58 13.29 -2.74
N TYR A 167 -1.89 13.49 -2.56
CA TYR A 167 -2.82 13.59 -3.68
C TYR A 167 -2.51 14.80 -4.57
N ALA A 168 -2.26 15.97 -3.97
CA ALA A 168 -1.92 17.18 -4.72
C ALA A 168 -0.60 17.02 -5.48
N ALA A 169 0.44 16.48 -4.83
CA ALA A 169 1.72 16.22 -5.47
C ALA A 169 1.59 15.22 -6.63
N ALA A 170 0.90 14.09 -6.41
CA ALA A 170 0.63 13.10 -7.45
C ALA A 170 -0.16 13.69 -8.62
N PHE A 171 -1.18 14.52 -8.35
CA PHE A 171 -1.95 15.21 -9.37
C PHE A 171 -1.10 16.15 -10.22
N ILE A 172 -0.29 16.99 -9.57
CA ILE A 172 0.61 17.92 -10.27
C ILE A 172 1.58 17.11 -11.13
N THR A 173 2.25 16.11 -10.57
CA THR A 173 3.21 15.27 -11.29
C THR A 173 2.58 14.53 -12.47
N TYR A 174 1.37 13.99 -12.29
CA TYR A 174 0.65 13.30 -13.37
C TYR A 174 0.34 14.24 -14.52
N ARG A 175 -0.21 15.43 -14.22
CA ARG A 175 -0.60 16.43 -15.23
C ARG A 175 0.59 17.05 -15.92
N THR A 176 1.66 17.38 -15.19
CA THR A 176 2.88 17.91 -15.79
C THR A 176 3.54 16.88 -16.67
N THR A 177 3.65 15.62 -16.23
CA THR A 177 4.24 14.57 -17.06
C THR A 177 3.43 14.37 -18.33
N LEU A 178 2.10 14.24 -18.23
CA LEU A 178 1.24 14.12 -19.41
C LEU A 178 1.47 15.25 -20.41
N TRP A 179 1.57 16.50 -19.92
CA TRP A 179 1.83 17.65 -20.78
C TRP A 179 3.18 17.59 -21.51
N PHE A 180 4.19 16.95 -20.93
CA PHE A 180 5.49 16.73 -21.57
C PHE A 180 5.54 15.50 -22.50
N THR A 181 4.69 14.49 -22.29
CA THR A 181 4.65 13.28 -23.11
C THR A 181 3.62 13.27 -24.23
N THR A 182 2.64 14.18 -24.24
CA THR A 182 1.75 14.44 -25.40
C THR A 182 2.36 15.43 -26.36
#